data_AF-A0A971RSA9-F1
#
_entry.id   AF-A0A971RSA9-F1
#
_cell.length_a   1.000
_cell.length_b   1.000
_cell.length_c   1.000
_cell.angle_alpha   90.00
_cell.angle_beta   90.00
_cell.angle_gamma   90.00
#
_symmetry.space_group_name_H-M   'P 1'
#
loop_
_entity.id
_entity.type
_entity.pdbx_description
1 polymer ?
#
loop_
_entity_poly.entity_id
_entity_poly.type
_entity_poly.pdbx_seq_one_letter_code
_entity_poly.pdbx_strand_id
1 'polypeptide(L)'
;MEHLAIISLARFEREQLAELLKFFPFGEQTRWFYLYSDSSNEEELPRHPNFIPKAFAGSDPVPQMLSWLEQEGLTSLCFAGRTSARIWFHAQRKPFITLYHGENLLLADLGALESDFTQQIEKLCDGLGLHAAILRSEAPTLGKPSNSVSYDDFAAFRNARCGGLLCTQNSDLISSICDSTPFSVMNVADGMSFPNLDLREGAPDFLTALGRLSQAPELAGETAPLGRNLNALLNSYSFFALYYDNYMYHVNYEHWVDLILSWHRRIGGEAPKRILELACGTANAASILVFRGYETHACDSSPFMLHVADTKTFKPKLFYHSLTEPIPQAGFDLIFCLFDSFNYLTKKADAAKLLKNASQALKPGGTFIFDISTLRNSLDNFSDNTSFTRVRDGYMLQISTYEPLTYRQLTHFYLFRKKLNVYERFEERHVQRVWMTSELIQLCAASDLELKAIFAPETRPNLLNRDGSDIDNRYFRLFFLLHKPV
;
A
#
# COMPACT_ATOMS: atom_id res chain seq x y z
N MET A 1 -13.34 -17.62 6.61
CA MET A 1 -13.21 -16.43 5.75
C MET A 1 -13.86 -15.32 6.53
N GLU A 2 -13.11 -14.26 6.80
CA GLU A 2 -13.66 -13.08 7.48
C GLU A 2 -14.56 -12.31 6.50
N HIS A 3 -15.49 -11.52 7.02
CA HIS A 3 -16.38 -10.70 6.21
C HIS A 3 -16.28 -9.26 6.70
N LEU A 4 -16.19 -8.30 5.79
CA LEU A 4 -16.20 -6.88 6.14
C LEU A 4 -17.06 -6.11 5.14
N ALA A 5 -18.02 -5.34 5.65
CA ALA A 5 -18.79 -4.40 4.84
C ALA A 5 -18.22 -2.98 4.97
N ILE A 6 -17.71 -2.43 3.86
CA ILE A 6 -17.27 -1.04 3.76
C ILE A 6 -18.48 -0.19 3.35
N ILE A 7 -18.79 0.84 4.12
CA ILE A 7 -19.93 1.74 3.93
C ILE A 7 -19.44 3.09 3.41
N SER A 8 -19.95 3.51 2.25
CA SER A 8 -19.74 4.86 1.70
C SER A 8 -21.06 5.52 1.29
N LEU A 9 -21.48 6.55 2.02
CA LEU A 9 -22.73 7.27 1.83
C LEU A 9 -22.53 8.67 1.26
N ALA A 10 -21.34 9.26 1.47
CA ALA A 10 -20.99 10.57 0.93
C ALA A 10 -20.30 10.44 -0.43
N ARG A 11 -20.69 11.30 -1.39
CA ARG A 11 -20.17 11.25 -2.76
C ARG A 11 -18.64 11.33 -2.83
N PHE A 12 -18.02 12.29 -2.13
CA PHE A 12 -16.56 12.45 -2.19
C PHE A 12 -15.81 11.26 -1.57
N GLU A 13 -16.34 10.66 -0.48
CA GLU A 13 -15.75 9.47 0.14
C GLU A 13 -15.85 8.27 -0.79
N ARG A 14 -16.93 8.19 -1.58
CA ARG A 14 -17.14 7.17 -2.61
C ARG A 14 -16.12 7.30 -3.75
N GLU A 15 -15.96 8.50 -4.30
CA GLU A 15 -14.99 8.81 -5.36
C GLU A 15 -13.55 8.50 -4.90
N GLN A 16 -13.17 8.92 -3.69
CA GLN A 16 -11.84 8.63 -3.13
C GLN A 16 -11.62 7.13 -2.82
N LEU A 17 -12.66 6.45 -2.32
CA LEU A 17 -12.58 5.02 -2.03
C LEU A 17 -12.48 4.20 -3.32
N ALA A 18 -13.19 4.57 -4.39
CA ALA A 18 -13.05 3.90 -5.68
C ALA A 18 -11.61 3.94 -6.21
N GLU A 19 -10.96 5.12 -6.12
CA GLU A 19 -9.54 5.27 -6.48
C GLU A 19 -8.63 4.38 -5.61
N LEU A 20 -8.87 4.33 -4.30
CA LEU A 20 -8.11 3.47 -3.37
C LEU A 20 -8.31 1.98 -3.68
N LEU A 21 -9.54 1.56 -3.99
CA LEU A 21 -9.89 0.16 -4.27
C LEU A 21 -9.31 -0.33 -5.60
N LYS A 22 -8.99 0.56 -6.55
CA LYS A 22 -8.45 0.23 -7.88
C LYS A 22 -7.25 -0.72 -7.84
N PHE A 23 -6.36 -0.54 -6.86
CA PHE A 23 -5.18 -1.39 -6.68
C PHE A 23 -5.18 -2.15 -5.36
N PHE A 24 -6.30 -2.14 -4.62
CA PHE A 24 -6.38 -2.77 -3.31
C PHE A 24 -6.15 -4.30 -3.42
N PRO A 25 -5.25 -4.87 -2.61
CA PRO A 25 -4.99 -6.31 -2.60
C PRO A 25 -6.10 -7.04 -1.84
N PHE A 26 -7.22 -7.32 -2.51
CA PHE A 26 -8.30 -8.12 -1.94
C PHE A 26 -7.82 -9.56 -1.70
N GLY A 27 -7.16 -9.81 -0.57
CA GLY A 27 -6.58 -11.11 -0.22
C GLY A 27 -7.63 -12.24 -0.16
N GLU A 28 -7.15 -13.48 0.00
CA GLU A 28 -8.01 -14.66 0.03
C GLU A 28 -8.76 -14.88 1.36
N GLN A 29 -8.33 -14.20 2.43
CA GLN A 29 -8.81 -14.47 3.79
C GLN A 29 -10.13 -13.75 4.12
N THR A 30 -10.41 -12.64 3.43
CA THR A 30 -11.52 -11.74 3.73
C THR A 30 -12.41 -11.57 2.50
N ARG A 31 -13.73 -11.66 2.72
CA ARG A 31 -14.76 -11.31 1.76
C ARG A 31 -15.22 -9.87 2.03
N TRP A 32 -15.07 -9.02 1.02
CA TRP A 32 -15.29 -7.59 1.10
C TRP A 32 -16.62 -7.24 0.45
N PHE A 33 -17.50 -6.60 1.20
CA PHE A 33 -18.76 -6.06 0.68
C PHE A 33 -18.64 -4.55 0.64
N TYR A 34 -18.91 -3.93 -0.50
CA TYR A 34 -18.88 -2.48 -0.61
C TYR A 34 -20.30 -1.96 -0.79
N LEU A 35 -20.86 -1.38 0.27
CA LEU A 35 -22.21 -0.82 0.26
C LEU A 35 -22.14 0.70 0.07
N TYR A 36 -22.79 1.20 -0.98
CA TYR A 36 -22.73 2.62 -1.29
C TYR A 36 -24.05 3.22 -1.77
N SER A 37 -24.21 4.53 -1.56
CA SER A 37 -25.36 5.31 -2.02
C SER A 37 -25.26 5.59 -3.53
N ASP A 38 -26.39 5.43 -4.23
CA ASP A 38 -26.71 5.77 -5.64
C ASP A 38 -25.56 5.92 -6.66
N SER A 39 -25.56 5.05 -7.69
CA SER A 39 -24.54 4.86 -8.71
C SER A 39 -24.71 5.74 -9.96
N SER A 40 -25.19 6.97 -9.83
CA SER A 40 -25.43 7.85 -10.98
C SER A 40 -24.16 8.17 -11.80
N ASN A 41 -22.98 7.95 -11.23
CA ASN A 41 -21.72 7.84 -11.96
C ASN A 41 -21.25 6.38 -11.94
N GLU A 42 -20.91 5.84 -13.12
CA GLU A 42 -20.24 4.55 -13.26
C GLU A 42 -18.79 4.67 -12.76
N GLU A 43 -18.58 4.63 -11.43
CA GLU A 43 -17.25 4.42 -10.88
C GLU A 43 -16.73 3.05 -11.36
N GLU A 44 -15.55 3.02 -11.97
CA GLU A 44 -14.91 1.77 -12.35
C GLU A 44 -14.44 1.02 -11.11
N LEU A 45 -15.29 0.13 -10.61
CA LEU A 45 -14.98 -0.70 -9.46
C LEU A 45 -14.17 -1.94 -9.87
N PRO A 46 -13.22 -2.40 -9.02
CA PRO A 46 -12.41 -3.56 -9.32
C PRO A 46 -13.27 -4.82 -9.44
N ARG A 47 -12.89 -5.70 -10.37
CA ARG A 47 -13.49 -7.02 -10.51
C ARG A 47 -12.62 -8.03 -9.77
N HIS A 48 -13.08 -8.49 -8.61
CA HIS A 48 -12.35 -9.48 -7.82
C HIS A 48 -13.33 -10.48 -7.17
N PRO A 49 -13.05 -11.79 -7.13
CA PRO A 49 -13.97 -12.80 -6.57
C PRO A 49 -14.40 -12.54 -5.12
N ASN A 50 -13.49 -11.97 -4.32
CA ASN A 50 -13.73 -11.64 -2.91
C ASN A 50 -14.28 -10.22 -2.70
N PHE A 51 -14.55 -9.45 -3.75
CA PHE A 51 -15.08 -8.08 -3.65
C PHE A 51 -16.47 -7.98 -4.27
N ILE A 52 -17.45 -7.57 -3.48
CA ILE A 52 -18.86 -7.56 -3.84
C ILE A 52 -19.41 -6.14 -3.66
N PRO A 53 -19.48 -5.33 -4.72
CA PRO A 53 -20.12 -4.03 -4.67
C PRO A 53 -21.64 -4.16 -4.70
N LYS A 54 -22.33 -3.34 -3.89
CA LYS A 54 -23.79 -3.28 -3.80
C LYS A 54 -24.24 -1.82 -3.65
N ALA A 55 -24.86 -1.30 -4.69
CA ALA A 55 -25.47 0.03 -4.68
C ALA A 55 -26.85 0.00 -4.03
N PHE A 56 -27.20 1.09 -3.33
CA PHE A 56 -28.52 1.33 -2.75
C PHE A 56 -29.05 2.69 -3.21
N ALA A 57 -30.26 2.70 -3.76
CA ALA A 57 -30.89 3.90 -4.31
C ALA A 57 -31.79 4.60 -3.28
N GLY A 58 -32.05 5.88 -3.53
CA GLY A 58 -32.95 6.71 -2.73
C GLY A 58 -32.22 7.78 -1.89
N SER A 59 -32.98 8.74 -1.38
CA SER A 59 -32.46 9.85 -0.57
C SER A 59 -31.99 9.42 0.83
N ASP A 60 -32.47 8.27 1.32
CA ASP A 60 -32.02 7.65 2.57
C ASP A 60 -31.84 6.13 2.35
N PRO A 61 -30.63 5.68 1.98
CA PRO A 61 -30.36 4.27 1.68
C PRO A 61 -30.10 3.42 2.93
N VAL A 62 -29.91 4.02 4.12
CA VAL A 62 -29.46 3.32 5.32
C VAL A 62 -30.43 2.22 5.78
N PRO A 63 -31.76 2.43 5.81
CA PRO A 63 -32.69 1.36 6.18
C PRO A 63 -32.62 0.13 5.27
N GLN A 64 -32.41 0.34 3.97
CA GLN A 64 -32.28 -0.74 3.00
C GLN A 64 -30.96 -1.49 3.19
N MET A 65 -29.86 -0.77 3.45
CA MET A 65 -28.56 -1.37 3.77
C MET A 65 -28.62 -2.22 5.03
N LEU A 66 -29.26 -1.74 6.10
CA LEU A 66 -29.43 -2.49 7.35
C LEU A 66 -30.21 -3.79 7.15
N SER A 67 -31.34 -3.72 6.44
CA SER A 67 -32.13 -4.93 6.14
C SER A 67 -31.35 -5.94 5.32
N TRP A 68 -30.52 -5.47 4.37
CA TRP A 68 -29.67 -6.33 3.57
C TRP A 68 -28.53 -6.96 4.40
N LEU A 69 -27.85 -6.19 5.26
CA LEU A 69 -26.82 -6.70 6.16
C LEU A 69 -27.37 -7.78 7.10
N GLU A 70 -28.58 -7.60 7.64
CA GLU A 70 -29.25 -8.57 8.48
C GLU A 70 -29.54 -9.88 7.72
N GLN A 71 -30.04 -9.78 6.49
CA GLN A 71 -30.28 -10.95 5.62
C GLN A 71 -29.01 -11.74 5.30
N GLU A 72 -27.89 -11.04 5.11
CA GLU A 72 -26.58 -11.65 4.83
C GLU A 72 -25.82 -12.08 6.10
N GLY A 73 -26.33 -11.74 7.29
CA GLY A 73 -25.67 -12.03 8.56
C GLY A 73 -24.35 -11.27 8.77
N LEU A 74 -24.21 -10.07 8.19
CA LEU A 74 -22.99 -9.26 8.23
C LEU A 74 -23.03 -8.22 9.36
N THR A 75 -22.10 -8.33 10.30
CA THR A 75 -22.03 -7.45 11.49
C THR A 75 -20.75 -6.60 11.54
N SER A 76 -19.67 -7.03 10.87
CA SER A 76 -18.41 -6.29 10.81
C SER A 76 -18.48 -5.20 9.75
N LEU A 77 -18.51 -3.93 10.20
CA LEU A 77 -18.61 -2.76 9.32
C LEU A 77 -17.36 -1.88 9.42
N CYS A 78 -16.99 -1.29 8.30
CA CYS A 78 -16.00 -0.22 8.18
C CYS A 78 -16.61 0.97 7.46
N PHE A 79 -16.27 2.20 7.86
CA PHE A 79 -16.75 3.42 7.23
C PHE A 79 -15.66 4.06 6.37
N ALA A 80 -16.05 4.50 5.17
CA ALA A 80 -15.16 5.22 4.26
C ALA A 80 -14.65 6.53 4.89
N GLY A 81 -15.50 7.23 5.65
CA GLY A 81 -15.09 8.41 6.38
C GLY A 81 -16.11 8.84 7.43
N ARG A 82 -15.84 9.99 8.05
CA ARG A 82 -16.70 10.54 9.12
C ARG A 82 -18.07 10.97 8.60
N THR A 83 -18.16 11.41 7.35
CA THR A 83 -19.45 11.85 6.79
C THR A 83 -20.38 10.65 6.62
N SER A 84 -19.88 9.54 6.08
CA SER A 84 -20.64 8.28 6.01
C SER A 84 -21.06 7.78 7.38
N ALA A 85 -20.15 7.78 8.37
CA ALA A 85 -20.49 7.37 9.73
C ALA A 85 -21.62 8.24 10.33
N ARG A 86 -21.55 9.57 10.16
CA ARG A 86 -22.59 10.49 10.63
C ARG A 86 -23.95 10.19 9.99
N ILE A 87 -24.00 10.02 8.68
CA ILE A 87 -25.26 9.69 7.97
C ILE A 87 -25.82 8.36 8.50
N TRP A 88 -24.96 7.34 8.63
CA TRP A 88 -25.33 6.00 9.09
C TRP A 88 -25.95 5.99 10.48
N PHE A 89 -25.29 6.61 11.46
CA PHE A 89 -25.74 6.61 12.85
C PHE A 89 -26.91 7.56 13.07
N HIS A 90 -26.95 8.71 12.38
CA HIS A 90 -28.08 9.63 12.42
C HIS A 90 -29.38 8.98 11.91
N ALA A 91 -29.33 8.25 10.79
CA ALA A 91 -30.50 7.54 10.26
C ALA A 91 -31.07 6.49 11.23
N GLN A 92 -30.22 5.94 12.11
CA GLN A 92 -30.62 5.00 13.16
C GLN A 92 -30.99 5.67 14.48
N ARG A 93 -30.83 6.99 14.60
CA ARG A 93 -30.96 7.74 15.86
C ARG A 93 -30.07 7.17 16.97
N LYS A 94 -28.86 6.73 16.60
CA LYS A 94 -27.89 6.17 17.53
C LYS A 94 -26.76 7.18 17.77
N PRO A 95 -26.44 7.51 19.03
CA PRO A 95 -25.25 8.30 19.34
C PRO A 95 -24.00 7.46 19.05
N PHE A 96 -22.93 8.13 18.61
CA PHE A 96 -21.63 7.50 18.44
C PHE A 96 -20.51 8.49 18.77
N ILE A 97 -19.33 7.94 19.08
CA ILE A 97 -18.11 8.70 19.35
C ILE A 97 -17.05 8.26 18.35
N THR A 98 -16.30 9.20 17.78
CA THR A 98 -15.14 8.86 16.95
C THR A 98 -13.87 8.88 17.81
N LEU A 99 -13.16 7.78 17.86
CA LEU A 99 -11.88 7.64 18.54
C LEU A 99 -10.73 7.79 17.55
N TYR A 100 -9.70 8.51 17.98
CA TYR A 100 -8.41 8.58 17.31
C TYR A 100 -7.35 8.00 18.24
N HIS A 101 -6.66 6.98 17.76
CA HIS A 101 -5.64 6.25 18.50
C HIS A 101 -4.27 6.48 17.84
N GLY A 102 -3.41 7.26 18.51
CA GLY A 102 -2.03 7.52 18.12
C GLY A 102 -1.04 7.03 19.18
N GLU A 103 0.25 7.01 18.85
CA GLU A 103 1.29 6.39 19.70
C GLU A 103 1.35 6.95 21.13
N ASN A 104 1.11 8.26 21.30
CA ASN A 104 1.18 8.95 22.60
C ASN A 104 -0.06 9.81 22.88
N LEU A 105 -1.13 9.64 22.09
CA LEU A 105 -2.33 10.47 22.19
C LEU A 105 -3.57 9.66 21.84
N LEU A 106 -4.52 9.67 22.77
CA LEU A 106 -5.87 9.13 22.59
C LEU A 106 -6.86 10.27 22.65
N LEU A 107 -7.75 10.33 21.66
CA LEU A 107 -8.72 11.42 21.50
C LEU A 107 -10.10 10.84 21.17
N ALA A 108 -11.12 11.35 21.85
CA ALA A 108 -12.54 11.08 21.57
C ALA A 108 -13.20 12.36 21.06
N ASP A 109 -13.62 12.33 19.80
CA ASP A 109 -14.46 13.34 19.15
C ASP A 109 -15.92 13.07 19.49
N LEU A 110 -16.46 13.94 20.34
CA LEU A 110 -17.83 13.93 20.82
C LEU A 110 -18.76 14.80 19.96
N GLY A 111 -18.28 15.34 18.84
CA GLY A 111 -19.02 16.29 18.00
C GLY A 111 -20.25 15.69 17.32
N ALA A 112 -20.44 14.37 17.38
CA ALA A 112 -21.65 13.68 16.92
C ALA A 112 -22.68 13.43 18.03
N LEU A 113 -22.37 13.73 19.29
CA LEU A 113 -23.30 13.62 20.42
C LEU A 113 -24.09 14.91 20.60
N GLU A 114 -25.40 14.78 20.84
CA GLU A 114 -26.30 15.90 21.10
C GLU A 114 -26.49 16.19 22.61
N SER A 115 -26.49 15.15 23.44
CA SER A 115 -26.70 15.20 24.89
C SER A 115 -25.95 14.09 25.62
N ASP A 116 -26.08 14.05 26.95
CA ASP A 116 -25.62 12.95 27.82
C ASP A 116 -24.11 12.67 27.77
N PHE A 117 -23.32 13.71 27.46
CA PHE A 117 -21.86 13.64 27.32
C PHE A 117 -21.20 12.90 28.48
N THR A 118 -21.51 13.28 29.72
CA THR A 118 -20.89 12.69 30.91
C THR A 118 -21.09 11.16 30.96
N GLN A 119 -22.31 10.68 30.76
CA GLN A 119 -22.62 9.25 30.81
C GLN A 119 -21.97 8.48 29.65
N GLN A 120 -21.96 9.07 28.44
CA GLN A 120 -21.32 8.45 27.28
C GLN A 120 -19.80 8.39 27.44
N ILE A 121 -19.18 9.42 28.00
CA ILE A 121 -17.75 9.44 28.32
C ILE A 121 -17.42 8.38 29.38
N GLU A 122 -18.20 8.28 30.45
CA GLU A 122 -17.99 7.26 31.49
C GLU A 122 -18.04 5.85 30.90
N LYS A 123 -19.11 5.54 30.15
CA LYS A 123 -19.27 4.23 29.50
C LYS A 123 -18.10 3.89 28.57
N LEU A 124 -17.65 4.87 27.78
CA LEU A 124 -16.52 4.70 26.87
C LEU A 124 -15.22 4.47 27.64
N CYS A 125 -14.91 5.31 28.62
CA CYS A 125 -13.71 5.21 29.44
C CYS A 125 -13.65 3.89 30.22
N ASP A 126 -14.76 3.45 30.80
CA ASP A 126 -14.87 2.17 31.50
C ASP A 126 -14.63 1.00 30.55
N GLY A 127 -15.22 1.03 29.35
CA GLY A 127 -15.02 0.01 28.33
C GLY A 127 -13.57 -0.08 27.82
N LEU A 128 -12.85 1.05 27.81
CA LEU A 128 -11.45 1.11 27.38
C LEU A 128 -10.45 0.92 28.54
N GLY A 129 -10.90 0.95 29.79
CA GLY A 129 -10.02 0.94 30.96
C GLY A 129 -9.17 2.21 31.09
N LEU A 130 -9.68 3.35 30.63
CA LEU A 130 -8.98 4.65 30.63
C LEU A 130 -9.73 5.65 31.51
N HIS A 131 -9.04 6.70 31.96
CA HIS A 131 -9.69 7.84 32.60
C HIS A 131 -9.95 8.96 31.57
N ALA A 132 -11.00 9.75 31.80
CA ALA A 132 -11.35 10.84 30.91
C ALA A 132 -10.43 12.05 31.16
N ALA A 133 -9.87 12.62 30.11
CA ALA A 133 -9.15 13.89 30.17
C ALA A 133 -10.03 14.99 29.56
N ILE A 134 -10.34 16.02 30.35
CA ILE A 134 -11.26 17.10 29.98
C ILE A 134 -10.52 18.44 30.04
N LEU A 135 -10.61 19.23 28.98
CA LEU A 135 -10.08 20.60 29.00
C LEU A 135 -11.01 21.49 29.81
N ARG A 136 -10.45 22.40 30.62
CA ARG A 136 -11.21 23.30 31.50
C ARG A 136 -12.23 24.15 30.71
N SER A 137 -11.90 24.52 29.49
CA SER A 137 -12.80 25.24 28.57
C SER A 137 -14.05 24.43 28.18
N GLU A 138 -13.98 23.09 28.21
CA GLU A 138 -15.06 22.20 27.79
C GLU A 138 -15.79 21.53 28.97
N ALA A 139 -15.23 21.58 30.17
CA ALA A 139 -15.84 21.03 31.39
C ALA A 139 -17.28 21.51 31.66
N PRO A 140 -17.68 22.78 31.39
CA PRO A 140 -19.07 23.20 31.57
C PRO A 140 -20.07 22.44 30.70
N THR A 141 -19.65 22.00 29.51
CA THR A 141 -20.51 21.30 28.54
C THR A 141 -20.44 19.79 28.75
N LEU A 142 -19.24 19.24 28.91
CA LEU A 142 -19.02 17.79 29.00
C LEU A 142 -19.34 17.23 30.39
N GLY A 143 -19.45 18.11 31.38
CA GLY A 143 -19.63 17.76 32.78
C GLY A 143 -18.35 17.18 33.41
N LYS A 144 -18.54 16.41 34.48
CA LYS A 144 -17.44 15.84 35.27
C LYS A 144 -17.64 14.33 35.45
N PRO A 145 -17.19 13.50 34.49
CA PRO A 145 -17.17 12.05 34.63
C PRO A 145 -16.46 11.62 35.93
N SER A 146 -16.91 10.54 36.53
CA SER A 146 -16.47 10.06 37.86
C SER A 146 -14.96 9.83 37.95
N ASN A 147 -14.34 9.35 36.87
CA ASN A 147 -12.89 9.15 36.72
C ASN A 147 -12.27 10.19 35.76
N SER A 148 -12.68 11.46 35.81
CA SER A 148 -12.10 12.51 34.96
C SER A 148 -10.95 13.28 35.62
N VAL A 149 -9.97 13.67 34.81
CA VAL A 149 -8.91 14.63 35.15
C VAL A 149 -9.10 15.87 34.28
N SER A 150 -9.13 17.05 34.91
CA SER A 150 -9.26 18.32 34.20
C SER A 150 -7.90 18.98 33.98
N TYR A 151 -7.68 19.47 32.76
CA TYR A 151 -6.45 20.18 32.36
C TYR A 151 -6.77 21.63 31.99
N ASP A 152 -5.85 22.54 32.23
CA ASP A 152 -6.03 23.96 31.89
C ASP A 152 -6.21 24.14 30.37
N ASP A 153 -5.38 23.46 29.59
CA ASP A 153 -5.41 23.45 28.13
C ASP A 153 -4.79 22.16 27.56
N PHE A 154 -4.75 22.04 26.23
CA PHE A 154 -4.18 20.90 25.53
C PHE A 154 -2.67 20.74 25.78
N ALA A 155 -1.92 21.83 25.98
CA ALA A 155 -0.49 21.76 26.26
C ALA A 155 -0.21 21.16 27.64
N ALA A 156 -1.00 21.54 28.66
CA ALA A 156 -0.96 20.97 29.99
C ALA A 156 -1.26 19.46 29.96
N PHE A 157 -2.30 19.05 29.23
CA PHE A 157 -2.62 17.63 29.03
C PHE A 157 -1.45 16.86 28.40
N ARG A 158 -0.90 17.36 27.28
CA ARG A 158 0.21 16.71 26.58
C ARG A 158 1.47 16.58 27.46
N ASN A 159 1.75 17.61 28.27
CA ASN A 159 2.92 17.61 29.14
C ASN A 159 2.80 16.64 30.33
N ALA A 160 1.57 16.33 30.75
CA ALA A 160 1.33 15.47 31.91
C ALA A 160 1.60 13.98 31.64
N ARG A 161 1.73 13.55 30.37
CA ARG A 161 2.07 12.17 29.93
C ARG A 161 1.21 11.06 30.57
N CYS A 162 -0.02 11.38 30.97
CA CYS A 162 -0.79 10.58 31.89
C CYS A 162 -1.71 9.52 31.24
N GLY A 163 -1.65 9.29 29.93
CA GLY A 163 -2.35 8.15 29.30
C GLY A 163 -3.88 8.18 29.37
N GLY A 164 -4.49 9.34 29.63
CA GLY A 164 -5.95 9.52 29.61
C GLY A 164 -6.51 9.71 28.19
N LEU A 165 -7.82 9.51 28.04
CA LEU A 165 -8.56 9.75 26.81
C LEU A 165 -9.00 11.21 26.75
N LEU A 166 -8.42 12.02 25.87
CA LEU A 166 -8.84 13.41 25.68
C LEU A 166 -10.23 13.44 25.04
N CYS A 167 -11.24 13.89 25.78
CA CYS A 167 -12.61 14.01 25.27
C CYS A 167 -12.89 15.47 24.90
N THR A 168 -13.32 15.72 23.66
CA THR A 168 -13.53 17.08 23.16
C THR A 168 -14.65 17.11 22.10
N GLN A 169 -15.33 18.25 22.00
CA GLN A 169 -16.24 18.59 20.90
C GLN A 169 -15.61 19.61 19.93
N ASN A 170 -14.41 20.10 20.24
CA ASN A 170 -13.77 21.15 19.47
C ASN A 170 -13.21 20.60 18.14
N SER A 171 -13.93 20.84 17.05
CA SER A 171 -13.55 20.41 15.70
C SER A 171 -12.21 20.98 15.24
N ASP A 172 -11.88 22.21 15.65
CA ASP A 172 -10.64 22.88 15.25
C ASP A 172 -9.44 22.26 15.96
N LEU A 173 -9.61 21.91 17.24
CA LEU A 173 -8.60 21.16 18.00
C LEU A 173 -8.38 19.78 17.38
N ILE A 174 -9.46 19.05 17.07
CA ILE A 174 -9.40 17.74 16.42
C ILE A 174 -8.66 17.84 15.08
N SER A 175 -9.02 18.80 14.22
CA SER A 175 -8.32 19.01 12.95
C SER A 175 -6.84 19.30 13.19
N SER A 176 -6.51 20.25 14.07
CA SER A 176 -5.11 20.59 14.36
C SER A 176 -4.30 19.42 14.89
N ILE A 177 -4.88 18.52 15.68
CA ILE A 177 -4.22 17.31 16.19
C ILE A 177 -4.06 16.30 15.06
N CYS A 178 -5.16 15.92 14.41
CA CYS A 178 -5.17 14.84 13.42
C CYS A 178 -4.45 15.21 12.12
N ASP A 179 -4.35 16.49 11.79
CA ASP A 179 -3.56 16.98 10.65
C ASP A 179 -2.06 16.97 10.97
N SER A 180 -1.66 16.75 12.22
CA SER A 180 -0.27 16.78 12.68
C SER A 180 0.34 15.41 12.96
N THR A 181 -0.45 14.34 13.09
CA THR A 181 0.01 12.99 13.47
C THR A 181 -0.90 11.94 12.84
N PRO A 182 -0.39 10.75 12.41
CA PRO A 182 -1.24 9.70 11.89
C PRO A 182 -1.96 9.01 13.07
N PHE A 183 -3.26 8.76 12.89
CA PHE A 183 -4.10 8.08 13.87
C PHE A 183 -4.80 6.90 13.21
N SER A 184 -5.04 5.84 13.98
CA SER A 184 -6.12 4.93 13.65
C SER A 184 -7.43 5.54 14.10
N VAL A 185 -8.47 5.39 13.28
CA VAL A 185 -9.77 6.03 13.51
C VAL A 185 -10.84 4.96 13.61
N MET A 186 -11.64 5.02 14.66
CA MET A 186 -12.73 4.09 14.94
C MET A 186 -13.97 4.88 15.31
N ASN A 187 -15.15 4.46 14.85
CA ASN A 187 -16.41 4.92 15.43
C ASN A 187 -16.84 3.89 16.48
N VAL A 188 -17.33 4.36 17.62
CA VAL A 188 -17.84 3.52 18.71
C VAL A 188 -19.30 3.86 18.95
N ALA A 189 -20.16 2.85 18.89
CA ALA A 189 -21.58 2.96 19.18
C ALA A 189 -22.08 1.63 19.76
N ASP A 190 -22.95 1.67 20.77
CA ASP A 190 -23.56 0.49 21.40
C ASP A 190 -22.56 -0.60 21.88
N GLY A 191 -21.33 -0.22 22.26
CA GLY A 191 -20.29 -1.18 22.68
C GLY A 191 -19.60 -1.91 21.52
N MET A 192 -19.88 -1.48 20.28
CA MET A 192 -19.24 -1.97 19.07
C MET A 192 -18.26 -0.94 18.52
N SER A 193 -17.20 -1.43 17.91
CA SER A 193 -16.16 -0.66 17.26
C SER A 193 -16.20 -0.87 15.75
N PHE A 194 -16.20 0.25 15.01
CA PHE A 194 -16.26 0.27 13.55
C PHE A 194 -15.06 1.02 12.99
N PRO A 195 -14.13 0.35 12.29
CA PRO A 195 -13.01 1.01 11.63
C PRO A 195 -13.47 2.12 10.71
N ASN A 196 -12.71 3.20 10.69
CA ASN A 196 -12.98 4.36 9.85
C ASN A 196 -11.72 4.70 9.05
N LEU A 197 -11.84 4.74 7.72
CA LEU A 197 -10.70 5.07 6.86
C LEU A 197 -10.34 6.55 6.94
N ASP A 198 -11.25 7.39 7.48
CA ASP A 198 -11.13 8.83 7.63
C ASP A 198 -10.68 9.49 6.32
N LEU A 199 -11.36 9.11 5.23
CA LEU A 199 -11.31 9.83 3.97
C LEU A 199 -11.92 11.22 4.15
N ARG A 200 -11.13 12.25 3.82
CA ARG A 200 -11.48 13.66 4.01
C ARG A 200 -11.58 14.34 2.66
N GLU A 201 -12.53 15.26 2.55
CA GLU A 201 -12.70 16.06 1.34
C GLU A 201 -11.40 16.85 1.05
N GLY A 202 -10.98 16.88 -0.22
CA GLY A 202 -9.70 17.46 -0.63
C GLY A 202 -8.66 16.40 -1.03
N ALA A 203 -7.41 16.53 -0.56
CA ALA A 203 -6.28 15.66 -0.91
C ALA A 203 -6.18 14.48 0.08
N PRO A 204 -6.68 13.28 -0.27
CA PRO A 204 -6.68 12.13 0.64
C PRO A 204 -5.25 11.63 0.90
N ASP A 205 -4.96 11.32 2.17
CA ASP A 205 -3.74 10.60 2.53
C ASP A 205 -3.94 9.10 2.23
N PHE A 206 -3.78 8.75 0.95
CA PHE A 206 -3.93 7.37 0.46
C PHE A 206 -3.06 6.38 1.23
N LEU A 207 -1.86 6.80 1.67
CA LEU A 207 -0.95 5.93 2.42
C LEU A 207 -1.62 5.47 3.73
N THR A 208 -2.12 6.43 4.50
CA THR A 208 -2.76 6.17 5.78
C THR A 208 -4.11 5.46 5.61
N ALA A 209 -4.92 5.88 4.63
CA ALA A 209 -6.23 5.27 4.37
C ALA A 209 -6.11 3.79 3.96
N LEU A 210 -5.14 3.47 3.10
CA LEU A 210 -4.90 2.09 2.68
C LEU A 210 -4.39 1.22 3.83
N GLY A 211 -3.51 1.76 4.68
CA GLY A 211 -3.06 1.09 5.90
C GLY A 211 -4.20 0.79 6.86
N ARG A 212 -5.17 1.71 7.01
CA ARG A 212 -6.39 1.50 7.81
C ARG A 212 -7.28 0.43 7.19
N LEU A 213 -7.48 0.45 5.87
CA LEU A 213 -8.34 -0.51 5.19
C LEU A 213 -7.79 -1.94 5.30
N SER A 214 -6.49 -2.14 5.13
CA SER A 214 -5.85 -3.45 5.28
C SER A 214 -5.97 -4.04 6.68
N GLN A 215 -6.11 -3.19 7.71
CA GLN A 215 -6.25 -3.62 9.11
C GLN A 215 -7.73 -3.72 9.56
N ALA A 216 -8.66 -3.19 8.78
CA ALA A 216 -10.07 -3.12 9.16
C ALA A 216 -10.71 -4.48 9.51
N PRO A 217 -10.41 -5.60 8.84
CA PRO A 217 -10.97 -6.91 9.21
C PRO A 217 -10.64 -7.35 10.63
N GLU A 218 -9.42 -7.09 11.11
CA GLU A 218 -8.99 -7.44 12.47
C GLU A 218 -9.57 -6.50 13.55
N LEU A 219 -9.97 -5.30 13.14
CA LEU A 219 -10.40 -4.23 14.05
C LEU A 219 -11.92 -4.10 14.20
N ALA A 220 -12.69 -4.64 13.26
CA ALA A 220 -14.14 -4.60 13.30
C ALA A 220 -14.70 -5.63 14.29
N GLY A 221 -15.60 -5.20 15.18
CA GLY A 221 -16.26 -6.10 16.14
C GLY A 221 -16.45 -5.50 17.53
N GLU A 222 -16.43 -6.37 18.54
CA GLU A 222 -16.54 -5.97 19.95
C GLU A 222 -15.37 -5.08 20.37
N THR A 223 -15.63 -4.08 21.21
CA THR A 223 -14.60 -3.16 21.74
C THR A 223 -13.56 -3.93 22.56
N ALA A 224 -12.39 -4.22 21.97
CA ALA A 224 -11.23 -4.76 22.68
C ALA A 224 -10.39 -3.62 23.32
N PRO A 225 -9.60 -3.90 24.39
CA PRO A 225 -8.71 -2.90 24.97
C PRO A 225 -7.70 -2.37 23.93
N LEU A 226 -7.54 -1.04 23.89
CA LEU A 226 -6.61 -0.33 23.00
C LEU A 226 -5.17 -0.74 23.35
N GLY A 227 -4.64 -1.73 22.64
CA GLY A 227 -3.31 -2.27 22.92
C GLY A 227 -2.53 -2.72 21.68
N ARG A 228 -3.03 -2.48 20.47
CA ARG A 228 -2.28 -2.79 19.25
C ARG A 228 -1.72 -1.50 18.65
N ASN A 229 -0.40 -1.47 18.49
CA ASN A 229 0.32 -0.40 17.80
C ASN A 229 0.07 -0.59 16.29
N LEU A 230 -0.78 0.25 15.71
CA LEU A 230 -1.33 0.11 14.35
C LEU A 230 -0.36 0.61 13.24
N ASN A 231 0.87 0.94 13.61
CA ASN A 231 1.94 1.37 12.70
C ASN A 231 2.72 0.20 12.05
N ALA A 232 2.37 -1.06 12.34
CA ALA A 232 3.29 -2.19 12.13
C ALA A 232 3.16 -2.94 10.79
N LEU A 233 2.33 -2.52 9.83
CA LEU A 233 2.04 -3.33 8.63
C LEU A 233 2.20 -2.56 7.31
N LEU A 234 3.29 -1.84 7.18
CA LEU A 234 3.69 -1.28 5.90
C LEU A 234 4.70 -2.23 5.24
N ASN A 235 4.24 -2.92 4.19
CA ASN A 235 5.06 -3.78 3.34
C ASN A 235 6.12 -2.97 2.59
N SER A 236 7.10 -3.66 1.98
CA SER A 236 8.03 -3.04 1.03
C SER A 236 7.28 -2.22 -0.02
N TYR A 237 7.87 -1.09 -0.36
CA TYR A 237 7.41 -0.08 -1.29
C TYR A 237 6.09 0.58 -0.90
N SER A 238 5.92 0.89 0.39
CA SER A 238 4.73 1.56 0.90
C SER A 238 4.91 3.07 0.99
N PHE A 239 5.46 3.60 2.09
CA PHE A 239 5.77 5.02 2.18
C PHE A 239 6.84 5.41 1.16
N PHE A 240 7.77 4.49 0.85
CA PHE A 240 8.89 4.77 -0.05
C PHE A 240 8.40 5.12 -1.47
N ALA A 241 7.21 4.67 -1.87
CA ALA A 241 6.61 4.99 -3.17
C ALA A 241 6.53 6.50 -3.43
N LEU A 242 6.18 7.31 -2.43
CA LEU A 242 6.06 8.77 -2.56
C LEU A 242 7.42 9.48 -2.77
N TYR A 243 8.51 8.81 -2.40
CA TYR A 243 9.87 9.33 -2.49
C TYR A 243 10.67 8.70 -3.63
N TYR A 244 10.17 7.59 -4.18
CA TYR A 244 10.89 6.74 -5.11
C TYR A 244 11.39 7.49 -6.34
N ASP A 245 10.53 8.25 -7.01
CA ASP A 245 10.92 8.98 -8.23
C ASP A 245 11.97 10.04 -7.96
N ASN A 246 11.91 10.72 -6.80
CA ASN A 246 12.96 11.67 -6.41
C ASN A 246 14.25 10.95 -6.03
N TYR A 247 14.18 9.80 -5.37
CA TYR A 247 15.35 8.99 -5.05
C TYR A 247 16.03 8.47 -6.33
N MET A 248 15.23 8.02 -7.30
CA MET A 248 15.68 7.45 -8.58
C MET A 248 15.96 8.51 -9.66
N TYR A 249 15.98 9.81 -9.34
CA TYR A 249 16.13 10.88 -10.33
C TYR A 249 17.40 10.77 -11.20
N HIS A 250 18.43 10.13 -10.66
CA HIS A 250 19.73 9.93 -11.31
C HIS A 250 19.70 8.81 -12.37
N VAL A 251 18.63 8.01 -12.43
CA VAL A 251 18.49 6.88 -13.34
C VAL A 251 17.99 7.34 -14.70
N ASN A 252 18.77 7.02 -15.74
CA ASN A 252 18.35 7.26 -17.13
C ASN A 252 17.45 6.13 -17.64
N TYR A 253 16.15 6.22 -17.35
CA TYR A 253 15.16 5.23 -17.79
C TYR A 253 15.03 5.10 -19.31
N GLU A 254 15.25 6.17 -20.09
CA GLU A 254 15.23 6.10 -21.55
C GLU A 254 16.31 5.17 -22.08
N HIS A 255 17.53 5.25 -21.51
CA HIS A 255 18.62 4.37 -21.86
C HIS A 255 18.30 2.90 -21.56
N TRP A 256 17.67 2.62 -20.41
CA TRP A 256 17.24 1.26 -20.06
C TRP A 256 16.19 0.72 -21.04
N VAL A 257 15.19 1.53 -21.38
CA VAL A 257 14.19 1.18 -22.39
C VAL A 257 14.85 0.90 -23.75
N ASP A 258 15.80 1.73 -24.18
CA ASP A 258 16.55 1.54 -25.42
C ASP A 258 17.33 0.22 -25.42
N LEU A 259 17.99 -0.12 -24.30
CA LEU A 259 18.72 -1.37 -24.13
C LEU A 259 17.78 -2.58 -24.30
N ILE A 260 16.64 -2.60 -23.59
CA ILE A 260 15.67 -3.70 -23.64
C ILE A 260 15.14 -3.89 -25.06
N LEU A 261 14.72 -2.81 -25.73
CA LEU A 261 14.23 -2.87 -27.11
C LEU A 261 15.35 -3.29 -28.09
N SER A 262 16.59 -2.87 -27.85
CA SER A 262 17.74 -3.27 -28.67
C SER A 262 18.07 -4.76 -28.50
N TRP A 263 18.05 -5.26 -27.27
CA TRP A 263 18.39 -6.65 -26.99
C TRP A 263 17.27 -7.61 -27.41
N HIS A 264 16.00 -7.21 -27.26
CA HIS A 264 14.87 -7.91 -27.83
C HIS A 264 15.04 -8.14 -29.34
N ARG A 265 15.37 -7.08 -30.10
CA ARG A 265 15.67 -7.19 -31.54
C ARG A 265 16.89 -8.08 -31.81
N ARG A 266 17.93 -7.96 -31.00
CA ARG A 266 19.19 -8.70 -31.18
C ARG A 266 19.02 -10.22 -31.05
N ILE A 267 18.08 -10.68 -30.24
CA ILE A 267 17.78 -12.11 -30.11
C ILE A 267 16.71 -12.60 -31.10
N GLY A 268 16.32 -11.76 -32.08
CA GLY A 268 15.38 -12.12 -33.14
C GLY A 268 13.93 -11.66 -32.91
N GLY A 269 13.66 -10.88 -31.85
CA GLY A 269 12.35 -10.30 -31.62
C GLY A 269 11.96 -9.27 -32.69
N GLU A 270 10.71 -9.32 -33.14
CA GLU A 270 10.13 -8.28 -34.01
C GLU A 270 9.89 -6.98 -33.23
N ALA A 271 9.45 -5.90 -33.89
CA ALA A 271 9.05 -4.70 -33.16
C ALA A 271 7.83 -5.03 -32.26
N PRO A 272 7.95 -4.93 -30.92
CA PRO A 272 6.87 -5.33 -30.01
C PRO A 272 5.72 -4.33 -30.12
N LYS A 273 4.49 -4.82 -30.12
CA LYS A 273 3.27 -4.00 -30.13
C LYS A 273 2.67 -3.91 -28.73
N ARG A 274 2.59 -5.06 -28.04
CA ARG A 274 2.06 -5.23 -26.68
C ARG A 274 3.18 -5.59 -25.73
N ILE A 275 3.40 -4.72 -24.75
CA ILE A 275 4.49 -4.84 -23.78
C ILE A 275 3.91 -4.91 -22.36
N LEU A 276 4.46 -5.76 -21.52
CA LEU A 276 4.15 -5.83 -20.09
C LEU A 276 5.40 -5.57 -19.26
N GLU A 277 5.36 -4.56 -18.39
CA GLU A 277 6.31 -4.38 -17.30
C GLU A 277 5.79 -5.05 -16.02
N LEU A 278 6.54 -6.04 -15.52
CA LEU A 278 6.29 -6.68 -14.23
C LEU A 278 7.09 -5.98 -13.13
N ALA A 279 6.50 -5.86 -11.92
CA ALA A 279 7.08 -5.13 -10.80
C ALA A 279 7.52 -3.70 -11.19
N CYS A 280 6.58 -2.98 -11.80
CA CYS A 280 6.83 -1.70 -12.46
C CYS A 280 7.15 -0.54 -11.50
N GLY A 281 6.94 -0.71 -10.19
CA GLY A 281 7.01 0.37 -9.23
C GLY A 281 6.11 1.55 -9.64
N THR A 282 6.68 2.74 -9.74
CA THR A 282 5.98 3.94 -10.21
C THR A 282 5.83 4.01 -11.74
N ALA A 283 6.15 2.93 -12.47
CA ALA A 283 6.04 2.79 -13.92
C ALA A 283 6.88 3.79 -14.75
N ASN A 284 8.08 4.16 -14.28
CA ASN A 284 8.98 5.08 -15.01
C ASN A 284 9.35 4.55 -16.42
N ALA A 285 9.70 3.27 -16.54
CA ALA A 285 10.07 2.68 -17.83
C ALA A 285 8.85 2.49 -18.74
N ALA A 286 7.75 1.92 -18.23
CA ALA A 286 6.50 1.80 -18.99
C ALA A 286 5.94 3.15 -19.46
N SER A 287 6.08 4.22 -18.68
CA SER A 287 5.59 5.55 -19.10
C SER A 287 6.31 6.08 -20.35
N ILE A 288 7.60 5.80 -20.48
CA ILE A 288 8.39 6.14 -21.68
C ILE A 288 7.90 5.34 -22.88
N LEU A 289 7.57 4.06 -22.70
CA LEU A 289 7.02 3.22 -23.77
C LEU A 289 5.65 3.71 -24.24
N VAL A 290 4.77 4.12 -23.32
CA VAL A 290 3.48 4.75 -23.66
C VAL A 290 3.70 6.04 -24.45
N PHE A 291 4.61 6.91 -23.98
CA PHE A 291 4.96 8.15 -24.69
C PHE A 291 5.48 7.87 -26.12
N ARG A 292 6.22 6.78 -26.32
CA ARG A 292 6.73 6.34 -27.62
C ARG A 292 5.69 5.60 -28.49
N GLY A 293 4.45 5.46 -28.02
CA GLY A 293 3.33 4.90 -28.79
C GLY A 293 3.15 3.38 -28.69
N TYR A 294 3.78 2.71 -27.72
CA TYR A 294 3.59 1.28 -27.50
C TYR A 294 2.33 0.98 -26.66
N GLU A 295 1.61 -0.10 -26.98
CA GLU A 295 0.55 -0.60 -26.09
C GLU A 295 1.20 -1.25 -24.86
N THR A 296 1.26 -0.48 -23.77
CA THR A 296 2.02 -0.87 -22.58
C THR A 296 1.09 -1.14 -21.41
N HIS A 297 1.28 -2.31 -20.81
CA HIS A 297 0.65 -2.75 -19.57
C HIS A 297 1.72 -2.78 -18.49
N ALA A 298 1.35 -2.52 -17.24
CA ALA A 298 2.30 -2.58 -16.14
C ALA A 298 1.61 -3.03 -14.86
N CYS A 299 2.30 -3.82 -14.05
CA CYS A 299 1.76 -4.27 -12.77
C CYS A 299 2.80 -4.24 -11.66
N ASP A 300 2.31 -4.11 -10.43
CA ASP A 300 3.12 -4.15 -9.22
C ASP A 300 2.31 -4.76 -8.06
N SER A 301 3.01 -5.32 -7.08
CA SER A 301 2.40 -5.82 -5.84
C SER A 301 2.27 -4.74 -4.76
N SER A 302 2.81 -3.54 -4.99
CA SER A 302 2.60 -2.38 -4.14
C SER A 302 1.46 -1.52 -4.70
N PRO A 303 0.31 -1.46 -4.02
CA PRO A 303 -0.74 -0.51 -4.37
C PRO A 303 -0.27 0.95 -4.27
N PHE A 304 0.66 1.26 -3.36
CA PHE A 304 1.19 2.61 -3.19
C PHE A 304 2.02 3.05 -4.41
N MET A 305 2.83 2.14 -4.95
CA MET A 305 3.58 2.36 -6.19
C MET A 305 2.65 2.59 -7.37
N LEU A 306 1.60 1.77 -7.50
CA LEU A 306 0.62 1.90 -8.57
C LEU A 306 -0.18 3.21 -8.48
N HIS A 307 -0.52 3.68 -7.28
CA HIS A 307 -1.14 5.00 -7.14
C HIS A 307 -0.23 6.11 -7.63
N VAL A 308 1.08 6.08 -7.32
CA VAL A 308 2.02 7.06 -7.87
C VAL A 308 2.10 6.95 -9.39
N ALA A 309 2.18 5.73 -9.93
CA ALA A 309 2.19 5.48 -11.38
C ALA A 309 0.93 6.04 -12.07
N ASP A 310 -0.23 5.90 -11.43
CA ASP A 310 -1.53 6.32 -11.98
C ASP A 310 -1.71 7.84 -12.04
N THR A 311 -0.85 8.61 -11.36
CA THR A 311 -0.82 10.08 -11.49
C THR A 311 -0.06 10.58 -12.73
N LYS A 312 0.66 9.69 -13.45
CA LYS A 312 1.52 10.10 -14.56
C LYS A 312 0.72 10.41 -15.83
N THR A 313 1.14 11.43 -16.55
CA THR A 313 0.51 11.86 -17.82
C THR A 313 0.51 10.73 -18.86
N PHE A 314 1.64 10.03 -19.00
CA PHE A 314 1.80 8.92 -19.94
C PHE A 314 1.78 7.58 -19.22
N LYS A 315 0.76 7.31 -18.42
CA LYS A 315 0.66 6.06 -17.66
C LYS A 315 0.28 4.85 -18.54
N PRO A 316 0.82 3.65 -18.25
CA PRO A 316 0.41 2.41 -18.90
C PRO A 316 -0.96 1.95 -18.39
N LYS A 317 -1.49 0.85 -18.97
CA LYS A 317 -2.63 0.13 -18.37
C LYS A 317 -2.15 -0.59 -17.10
N LEU A 318 -2.42 0.02 -15.94
CA LEU A 318 -1.97 -0.42 -14.63
C LEU A 318 -2.91 -1.47 -14.02
N PHE A 319 -2.34 -2.46 -13.33
CA PHE A 319 -3.11 -3.40 -12.50
C PHE A 319 -2.28 -3.91 -11.32
N TYR A 320 -2.94 -4.21 -10.20
CA TYR A 320 -2.31 -4.89 -9.06
C TYR A 320 -2.02 -6.35 -9.43
N HIS A 321 -0.78 -6.81 -9.21
CA HIS A 321 -0.43 -8.21 -9.47
C HIS A 321 0.84 -8.64 -8.73
N SER A 322 0.85 -9.88 -8.23
CA SER A 322 2.04 -10.52 -7.67
C SER A 322 2.83 -11.29 -8.73
N LEU A 323 4.16 -11.22 -8.69
CA LEU A 323 5.05 -12.00 -9.59
C LEU A 323 4.83 -13.52 -9.49
N THR A 324 4.26 -14.00 -8.37
CA THR A 324 4.04 -15.43 -8.10
C THR A 324 2.66 -15.92 -8.52
N GLU A 325 1.77 -15.04 -8.97
CA GLU A 325 0.41 -15.35 -9.42
C GLU A 325 0.31 -15.40 -10.95
N PRO A 326 -0.59 -16.23 -11.52
CA PRO A 326 -0.81 -16.28 -12.97
C PRO A 326 -1.21 -14.90 -13.52
N ILE A 327 -0.48 -14.42 -14.53
CA ILE A 327 -0.76 -13.11 -15.14
C ILE A 327 -2.15 -13.18 -15.83
N PRO A 328 -3.07 -12.25 -15.53
CA PRO A 328 -4.46 -12.34 -16.00
C PRO A 328 -4.62 -12.10 -17.51
N GLN A 329 -3.56 -11.64 -18.18
CA GLN A 329 -3.56 -11.27 -19.59
C GLN A 329 -2.47 -12.03 -20.34
N ALA A 330 -2.70 -12.30 -21.62
CA ALA A 330 -1.75 -12.99 -22.48
C ALA A 330 -1.61 -12.30 -23.84
N GLY A 331 -0.71 -12.84 -24.67
CA GLY A 331 -0.43 -12.32 -26.01
C GLY A 331 0.50 -11.11 -26.01
N PHE A 332 1.44 -11.05 -25.07
CA PHE A 332 2.50 -10.03 -25.04
C PHE A 332 3.65 -10.42 -25.97
N ASP A 333 4.17 -9.43 -26.70
CA ASP A 333 5.36 -9.58 -27.54
C ASP A 333 6.64 -9.54 -26.70
N LEU A 334 6.62 -8.66 -25.69
CA LEU A 334 7.73 -8.42 -24.77
C LEU A 334 7.18 -8.30 -23.35
N ILE A 335 7.72 -9.10 -22.44
CA ILE A 335 7.55 -8.92 -21.00
C ILE A 335 8.90 -8.53 -20.43
N PHE A 336 8.96 -7.57 -19.52
CA PHE A 336 10.19 -7.25 -18.82
C PHE A 336 10.00 -6.99 -17.32
N CYS A 337 11.03 -7.23 -16.52
CA CYS A 337 11.07 -7.02 -15.07
C CYS A 337 12.41 -6.38 -14.70
N LEU A 338 12.39 -5.10 -14.35
CA LEU A 338 13.60 -4.28 -14.19
C LEU A 338 13.95 -3.93 -12.75
N PHE A 339 15.16 -3.42 -12.58
CA PHE A 339 15.69 -2.85 -11.35
C PHE A 339 15.64 -3.86 -10.21
N ASP A 340 16.22 -5.04 -10.46
CA ASP A 340 16.43 -6.09 -9.46
C ASP A 340 15.16 -6.55 -8.71
N SER A 341 13.99 -6.30 -9.29
CA SER A 341 12.71 -6.83 -8.80
C SER A 341 12.69 -8.36 -8.74
N PHE A 342 13.44 -9.04 -9.62
CA PHE A 342 13.63 -10.50 -9.55
C PHE A 342 14.32 -10.92 -8.24
N ASN A 343 15.23 -10.12 -7.68
CA ASN A 343 15.93 -10.44 -6.44
C ASN A 343 14.98 -10.49 -5.23
N TYR A 344 13.78 -9.91 -5.28
CA TYR A 344 12.76 -10.05 -4.22
C TYR A 344 12.14 -11.44 -4.16
N LEU A 345 12.27 -12.26 -5.21
CA LEU A 345 11.93 -13.67 -5.17
C LEU A 345 13.01 -14.40 -4.39
N THR A 346 12.83 -14.55 -3.08
CA THR A 346 13.86 -15.17 -2.22
C THR A 346 13.89 -16.71 -2.30
N LYS A 347 12.86 -17.32 -2.90
CA LYS A 347 12.71 -18.77 -3.04
C LYS A 347 12.78 -19.20 -4.51
N LYS A 348 13.48 -20.31 -4.78
CA LYS A 348 13.52 -20.97 -6.10
C LYS A 348 12.14 -21.26 -6.69
N ALA A 349 11.21 -21.72 -5.84
CA ALA A 349 9.86 -22.03 -6.27
C ALA A 349 9.12 -20.80 -6.80
N ASP A 350 9.34 -19.62 -6.20
CA ASP A 350 8.69 -18.38 -6.61
C ASP A 350 9.31 -17.81 -7.90
N ALA A 351 10.65 -17.92 -8.06
CA ALA A 351 11.33 -17.66 -9.33
C ALA A 351 10.82 -18.56 -10.47
N ALA A 352 10.63 -19.85 -10.20
CA ALA A 352 10.07 -20.79 -11.17
C ALA A 352 8.61 -20.45 -11.54
N LYS A 353 7.79 -20.03 -10.57
CA LYS A 353 6.43 -19.52 -10.84
C LYS A 353 6.46 -18.31 -11.76
N LEU A 354 7.32 -17.31 -11.51
CA LEU A 354 7.44 -16.15 -12.38
C LEU A 354 7.79 -16.56 -13.82
N LEU A 355 8.79 -17.44 -14.01
CA LEU A 355 9.17 -17.93 -15.35
C LEU A 355 8.00 -18.62 -16.06
N LYS A 356 7.25 -19.46 -15.34
CA LYS A 356 6.05 -20.13 -15.85
C LYS A 356 4.96 -19.11 -16.23
N ASN A 357 4.67 -18.16 -15.35
CA ASN A 357 3.63 -17.15 -15.56
C ASN A 357 3.98 -16.24 -16.75
N ALA A 358 5.24 -15.82 -16.87
CA ALA A 358 5.73 -15.07 -18.02
C ALA A 358 5.62 -15.88 -19.32
N SER A 359 5.98 -17.17 -19.30
CA SER A 359 5.78 -18.06 -20.46
C SER A 359 4.31 -18.14 -20.89
N GLN A 360 3.39 -18.29 -19.94
CA GLN A 360 1.95 -18.37 -20.24
C GLN A 360 1.40 -17.06 -20.84
N ALA A 361 1.88 -15.91 -20.38
CA ALA A 361 1.45 -14.60 -20.84
C ALA A 361 2.05 -14.18 -22.20
N LEU A 362 3.23 -14.70 -22.56
CA LEU A 362 3.86 -14.42 -23.84
C LEU A 362 3.12 -15.08 -25.02
N LYS A 363 3.11 -14.41 -26.18
CA LYS A 363 2.79 -15.08 -27.45
C LYS A 363 3.93 -16.02 -27.87
N PRO A 364 3.70 -17.03 -28.73
CA PRO A 364 4.78 -17.76 -29.38
C PRO A 364 5.73 -16.80 -30.10
N GLY A 365 7.04 -16.95 -29.91
CA GLY A 365 8.05 -16.00 -30.40
C GLY A 365 8.27 -14.76 -29.52
N GLY A 366 7.54 -14.63 -28.40
CA GLY A 366 7.67 -13.51 -27.48
C GLY A 366 8.95 -13.59 -26.62
N THR A 367 9.37 -12.45 -26.06
CA THR A 367 10.57 -12.37 -25.21
C THR A 367 10.24 -12.00 -23.78
N PHE A 368 10.86 -12.67 -22.80
CA PHE A 368 10.90 -12.24 -21.41
C PHE A 368 12.31 -11.75 -21.05
N ILE A 369 12.41 -10.56 -20.50
CA ILE A 369 13.68 -9.97 -20.05
C ILE A 369 13.59 -9.65 -18.56
N PHE A 370 14.50 -10.17 -17.76
CA PHE A 370 14.62 -9.73 -16.37
C PHE A 370 16.07 -9.43 -16.03
N ASP A 371 16.27 -8.55 -15.05
CA ASP A 371 17.61 -8.27 -14.55
C ASP A 371 17.74 -8.61 -13.06
N ILE A 372 18.99 -8.79 -12.65
CA ILE A 372 19.36 -8.97 -11.25
C ILE A 372 20.46 -8.00 -10.83
N SER A 373 20.39 -7.61 -9.56
CA SER A 373 21.55 -7.14 -8.80
C SER A 373 22.42 -8.35 -8.45
N THR A 374 23.71 -8.28 -8.77
CA THR A 374 24.66 -9.39 -8.64
C THR A 374 25.33 -9.41 -7.27
N LEU A 375 26.13 -10.47 -7.03
CA LEU A 375 27.01 -10.56 -5.87
C LEU A 375 27.97 -9.37 -5.78
N ARG A 376 28.60 -8.97 -6.90
CA ARG A 376 29.48 -7.79 -6.93
C ARG A 376 28.78 -6.55 -6.39
N ASN A 377 27.56 -6.29 -6.84
CA ASN A 377 26.82 -5.11 -6.41
C ASN A 377 26.49 -5.17 -4.91
N SER A 378 26.07 -6.34 -4.44
CA SER A 378 25.81 -6.56 -3.02
C SER A 378 27.05 -6.32 -2.15
N LEU A 379 28.23 -6.78 -2.58
CA LEU A 379 29.49 -6.59 -1.86
C LEU A 379 29.97 -5.14 -1.89
N ASP A 380 30.00 -4.52 -3.08
CA ASP A 380 30.62 -3.20 -3.27
C ASP A 380 29.74 -2.05 -2.79
N ASN A 381 28.40 -2.16 -2.93
CA ASN A 381 27.47 -1.05 -2.72
C ASN A 381 26.49 -1.25 -1.56
N PHE A 382 26.27 -2.48 -1.08
CA PHE A 382 25.26 -2.77 -0.04
C PHE A 382 25.81 -3.43 1.23
N SER A 383 26.98 -4.07 1.19
CA SER A 383 27.56 -4.72 2.37
C SER A 383 28.01 -3.68 3.38
N ASP A 384 27.41 -3.71 4.58
CA ASP A 384 27.67 -2.79 5.70
C ASP A 384 27.66 -1.31 5.30
N ASN A 385 26.75 -0.95 4.39
CA ASN A 385 26.62 0.40 3.87
C ASN A 385 25.54 1.18 4.61
N THR A 386 25.79 2.47 4.85
CA THR A 386 24.80 3.41 5.37
C THR A 386 24.81 4.67 4.53
N SER A 387 23.66 4.99 3.92
CA SER A 387 23.48 6.18 3.09
C SER A 387 22.43 7.12 3.69
N PHE A 388 22.59 8.41 3.44
CA PHE A 388 21.68 9.45 3.91
C PHE A 388 21.28 10.33 2.72
N THR A 389 19.98 10.59 2.60
CA THR A 389 19.42 11.43 1.54
C THR A 389 18.44 12.44 2.15
N ARG A 390 18.60 13.72 1.82
CA ARG A 390 17.58 14.72 2.11
C ARG A 390 16.46 14.61 1.08
N VAL A 391 15.23 14.45 1.55
CA VAL A 391 14.04 14.40 0.70
C VAL A 391 13.23 15.70 0.87
N ARG A 392 12.22 15.90 0.01
CA ARG A 392 11.44 17.15 -0.07
C ARG A 392 10.96 17.66 1.29
N ASP A 393 10.43 16.77 2.11
CA ASP A 393 9.79 17.07 3.38
C ASP A 393 10.43 16.29 4.54
N GLY A 394 11.71 15.93 4.45
CA GLY A 394 12.33 15.13 5.51
C GLY A 394 13.73 14.61 5.20
N TYR A 395 14.08 13.53 5.88
CA TYR A 395 15.35 12.83 5.72
C TYR A 395 15.13 11.33 5.61
N MET A 396 15.89 10.68 4.74
CA MET A 396 15.87 9.24 4.57
C MET A 396 17.24 8.66 4.87
N LEU A 397 17.27 7.63 5.69
CA LEU A 397 18.44 6.84 6.03
C LEU A 397 18.24 5.43 5.46
N GLN A 398 19.22 4.94 4.72
CA GLN A 398 19.26 3.56 4.23
C GLN A 398 20.41 2.85 4.91
N ILE A 399 20.12 1.73 5.56
CA ILE A 399 21.13 0.84 6.14
C ILE A 399 21.02 -0.49 5.41
N SER A 400 22.10 -0.93 4.80
CA SER A 400 22.14 -2.17 4.05
C SER A 400 23.25 -3.09 4.57
N THR A 401 23.01 -4.39 4.51
CA THR A 401 24.02 -5.41 4.77
C THR A 401 23.81 -6.61 3.85
N TYR A 402 24.89 -7.34 3.58
CA TYR A 402 24.87 -8.59 2.85
C TYR A 402 25.23 -9.73 3.79
N GLU A 403 24.38 -10.76 3.83
CA GLU A 403 24.57 -11.98 4.60
C GLU A 403 25.06 -13.13 3.68
N PRO A 404 26.36 -13.48 3.68
CA PRO A 404 26.89 -14.45 2.72
C PRO A 404 26.38 -15.88 2.94
N LEU A 405 26.07 -16.25 4.19
CA LEU A 405 25.60 -17.60 4.53
C LEU A 405 24.19 -17.90 4.02
N THR A 406 23.34 -16.87 3.94
CA THR A 406 21.93 -16.97 3.52
C THR A 406 21.72 -16.43 2.11
N TYR A 407 22.76 -15.83 1.49
CA TYR A 407 22.71 -15.11 0.21
C TYR A 407 21.63 -14.02 0.23
N ARG A 408 21.53 -13.27 1.33
CA ARG A 408 20.52 -12.22 1.49
C ARG A 408 21.15 -10.85 1.54
N GLN A 409 20.60 -9.93 0.76
CA GLN A 409 20.80 -8.50 0.93
C GLN A 409 19.61 -7.96 1.75
N LEU A 410 19.92 -7.39 2.90
CA LEU A 410 18.94 -6.77 3.79
C LEU A 410 19.10 -5.25 3.67
N THR A 411 18.01 -4.54 3.41
CA THR A 411 18.00 -3.07 3.39
C THR A 411 16.91 -2.56 4.31
N HIS A 412 17.24 -1.59 5.15
CA HIS A 412 16.31 -0.94 6.05
C HIS A 412 16.28 0.56 5.73
N PHE A 413 15.12 1.04 5.32
CA PHE A 413 14.85 2.46 5.13
C PHE A 413 14.18 3.03 6.37
N TYR A 414 14.73 4.12 6.88
CA TYR A 414 14.06 5.01 7.83
C TYR A 414 13.76 6.34 7.15
N LEU A 415 12.51 6.76 7.18
CA LEU A 415 12.11 8.11 6.78
C LEU A 415 11.72 8.90 8.02
N PHE A 416 12.31 10.07 8.16
CA PHE A 416 11.89 11.10 9.09
C PHE A 416 11.22 12.21 8.29
N ARG A 417 9.89 12.15 8.17
CA ARG A 417 9.10 13.17 7.48
C ARG A 417 8.74 14.29 8.44
N LYS A 418 9.14 15.53 8.12
CA LYS A 418 8.79 16.72 8.87
C LYS A 418 7.30 17.02 8.71
N LYS A 419 6.61 17.13 9.83
CA LYS A 419 5.21 17.55 9.89
C LYS A 419 5.07 18.57 11.02
N LEU A 420 4.85 19.83 10.63
CA LEU A 420 4.88 20.99 11.54
C LEU A 420 6.18 21.02 12.38
N ASN A 421 6.06 20.80 13.69
CA ASN A 421 7.15 20.87 14.67
C ASN A 421 7.69 19.49 15.10
N VAL A 422 7.24 18.40 14.46
CA VAL A 422 7.69 17.03 14.76
C VAL A 422 8.17 16.32 13.48
N TYR A 423 8.83 15.18 13.68
CA TYR A 423 9.11 14.23 12.61
C TYR A 423 8.28 12.97 12.82
N GLU A 424 7.53 12.57 11.80
CA GLU A 424 6.96 11.23 11.71
C GLU A 424 8.06 10.29 11.25
N ARG A 425 8.25 9.17 11.97
CA ARG A 425 9.20 8.13 11.58
C ARG A 425 8.46 6.98 10.90
N PHE A 426 8.86 6.66 9.68
CA PHE A 426 8.44 5.47 8.97
C PHE A 426 9.63 4.52 8.80
N GLU A 427 9.37 3.23 8.81
CA GLU A 427 10.37 2.20 8.58
C GLU A 427 9.88 1.16 7.57
N GLU A 428 10.79 0.70 6.70
CA GLU A 428 10.50 -0.27 5.66
C GLU A 428 11.71 -1.17 5.47
N ARG A 429 11.49 -2.48 5.37
CA ARG A 429 12.55 -3.49 5.30
C ARG A 429 12.44 -4.29 4.03
N HIS A 430 13.53 -4.36 3.29
CA HIS A 430 13.64 -5.13 2.05
C HIS A 430 14.54 -6.32 2.27
N VAL A 431 14.11 -7.46 1.76
CA VAL A 431 14.90 -8.69 1.73
C VAL A 431 15.00 -9.13 0.28
N GLN A 432 16.20 -9.07 -0.24
CA GLN A 432 16.53 -9.55 -1.57
C GLN A 432 17.44 -10.77 -1.45
N ARG A 433 17.30 -11.70 -2.38
CA ARG A 433 18.25 -12.78 -2.56
C ARG A 433 19.30 -12.38 -3.58
N VAL A 434 20.56 -12.59 -3.24
CA VAL A 434 21.69 -12.50 -4.17
C VAL A 434 21.75 -13.82 -4.94
N TRP A 435 21.26 -13.79 -6.17
CA TRP A 435 21.22 -14.96 -7.05
C TRP A 435 22.56 -15.19 -7.72
N MET A 436 23.00 -16.45 -7.75
CA MET A 436 24.15 -16.85 -8.57
C MET A 436 23.70 -17.08 -10.01
N THR A 437 24.48 -16.60 -10.98
CA THR A 437 24.12 -16.74 -12.41
C THR A 437 23.97 -18.20 -12.82
N SER A 438 24.81 -19.10 -12.30
CA SER A 438 24.73 -20.54 -12.58
C SER A 438 23.39 -21.16 -12.13
N GLU A 439 22.86 -20.70 -11.01
CA GLU A 439 21.58 -21.13 -10.47
C GLU A 439 20.41 -20.64 -11.35
N LEU A 440 20.47 -19.39 -11.82
CA LEU A 440 19.46 -18.83 -12.71
C LEU A 440 19.47 -19.51 -14.08
N ILE A 441 20.63 -19.86 -14.62
CA ILE A 441 20.73 -20.63 -15.86
C ILE A 441 19.99 -21.97 -15.70
N GLN A 442 20.17 -22.67 -14.58
CA GLN A 442 19.45 -23.93 -14.30
C GLN A 442 17.94 -23.73 -14.20
N LEU A 443 17.49 -22.67 -13.51
CA LEU A 443 16.07 -22.34 -13.40
C LEU A 443 15.45 -22.00 -14.77
N CYS A 444 16.17 -21.25 -15.61
CA CYS A 444 15.73 -20.92 -16.96
C CYS A 444 15.64 -22.18 -17.82
N ALA A 445 16.64 -23.07 -17.76
CA ALA A 445 16.67 -24.33 -18.50
C ALA A 445 15.54 -25.30 -18.09
N ALA A 446 15.04 -25.20 -16.86
CA ALA A 446 13.91 -25.98 -16.36
C ALA A 446 12.53 -25.35 -16.67
N SER A 447 12.50 -24.19 -17.32
CA SER A 447 11.27 -23.47 -17.68
C SER A 447 10.83 -23.76 -19.12
N ASP A 448 9.61 -23.33 -19.46
CA ASP A 448 9.08 -23.40 -20.83
C ASP A 448 9.66 -22.29 -21.76
N LEU A 449 10.69 -21.58 -21.31
CA LEU A 449 11.35 -20.51 -22.04
C LEU A 449 12.81 -20.89 -22.34
N GLU A 450 13.30 -20.46 -23.49
CA GLU A 450 14.68 -20.71 -23.91
C GLU A 450 15.57 -19.51 -23.58
N LEU A 451 16.59 -19.69 -22.74
CA LEU A 451 17.57 -18.64 -22.43
C LEU A 451 18.50 -18.41 -23.64
N LYS A 452 18.38 -17.24 -24.28
CA LYS A 452 19.13 -16.86 -25.49
C LYS A 452 20.38 -16.05 -25.18
N ALA A 453 20.33 -15.19 -24.16
CA ALA A 453 21.44 -14.32 -23.84
C ALA A 453 21.49 -13.92 -22.37
N ILE A 454 22.71 -13.62 -21.93
CA ILE A 454 22.98 -12.85 -20.71
C ILE A 454 23.77 -11.61 -21.13
N PHE A 455 23.28 -10.42 -20.79
CA PHE A 455 23.96 -9.16 -21.08
C PHE A 455 24.26 -8.37 -19.80
N ALA A 456 25.28 -7.53 -19.88
CA ALA A 456 25.55 -6.47 -18.90
C ALA A 456 25.52 -5.11 -19.64
N PRO A 457 25.00 -4.03 -19.03
CA PRO A 457 24.87 -2.72 -19.69
C PRO A 457 26.19 -2.19 -20.24
N GLU A 458 27.30 -2.47 -19.55
CA GLU A 458 28.63 -1.96 -19.90
C GLU A 458 29.29 -2.75 -21.03
N THR A 459 28.68 -3.85 -21.51
CA THR A 459 29.33 -4.76 -22.45
C THR A 459 28.46 -5.15 -23.63
N ARG A 460 29.09 -5.26 -24.81
CA ARG A 460 28.43 -5.73 -26.03
C ARG A 460 28.28 -7.26 -26.18
N PRO A 461 29.21 -8.12 -25.75
CA PRO A 461 29.10 -9.56 -26.04
C PRO A 461 28.01 -10.25 -25.20
N ASN A 462 27.43 -11.32 -25.74
CA ASN A 462 26.59 -12.26 -24.98
C ASN A 462 27.48 -13.03 -24.01
N LEU A 463 27.11 -13.07 -22.73
CA LEU A 463 27.86 -13.66 -21.64
C LEU A 463 27.46 -15.12 -21.34
N LEU A 464 26.36 -15.63 -21.92
CA LEU A 464 25.80 -16.95 -21.61
C LEU A 464 26.80 -18.11 -21.80
N ASN A 465 27.59 -18.06 -22.88
CA ASN A 465 28.54 -19.12 -23.25
C ASN A 465 30.00 -18.76 -22.95
N ARG A 466 30.23 -17.68 -22.19
CA ARG A 466 31.61 -17.30 -21.84
C ARG A 466 32.05 -18.12 -20.63
N ASP A 467 33.13 -18.88 -20.80
CA ASP A 467 33.88 -19.51 -19.71
C ASP A 467 34.35 -18.42 -18.74
N GLY A 468 33.54 -18.17 -17.74
CA GLY A 468 33.80 -17.21 -16.71
C GLY A 468 33.05 -17.68 -15.49
N SER A 469 33.70 -18.54 -14.72
CA SER A 469 33.26 -19.01 -13.39
C SER A 469 33.11 -17.87 -12.37
N ASP A 470 32.99 -16.62 -12.82
CA ASP A 470 33.08 -15.41 -12.02
C ASP A 470 32.36 -14.21 -12.67
N ILE A 471 31.23 -14.44 -13.34
CA ILE A 471 30.42 -13.34 -13.91
C ILE A 471 29.77 -12.50 -12.80
N ASP A 472 29.36 -13.15 -11.71
CA ASP A 472 28.66 -12.53 -10.58
C ASP A 472 29.54 -11.53 -9.81
N ASN A 473 30.88 -11.69 -9.84
CA ASN A 473 31.84 -10.75 -9.24
C ASN A 473 32.33 -9.67 -10.22
N ARG A 474 31.95 -9.74 -11.51
CA ARG A 474 32.46 -8.82 -12.55
C ARG A 474 31.50 -7.72 -12.94
N TYR A 475 30.20 -7.97 -12.89
CA TYR A 475 29.19 -7.00 -13.32
C TYR A 475 28.29 -6.64 -12.16
N PHE A 476 27.82 -5.39 -12.08
CA PHE A 476 26.86 -4.98 -11.05
C PHE A 476 25.43 -5.42 -11.36
N ARG A 477 25.10 -5.55 -12.64
CA ARG A 477 23.77 -5.94 -13.11
C ARG A 477 23.87 -6.88 -14.30
N LEU A 478 23.04 -7.91 -14.31
CA LEU A 478 22.97 -8.89 -15.40
C LEU A 478 21.52 -9.03 -15.87
N PHE A 479 21.34 -9.07 -17.18
CA PHE A 479 20.06 -9.19 -17.87
C PHE A 479 19.95 -10.56 -18.51
N PHE A 480 18.90 -11.29 -18.19
CA PHE A 480 18.58 -12.60 -18.74
C PHE A 480 17.48 -12.43 -19.78
N LEU A 481 17.76 -12.89 -21.00
CA LEU A 481 16.84 -12.78 -22.13
C LEU A 481 16.37 -14.16 -22.54
N LEU A 482 15.09 -14.40 -22.34
CA LEU A 482 14.44 -15.66 -22.64
C LEU A 482 13.43 -15.50 -23.76
N HIS A 483 13.32 -16.53 -24.59
CA HIS A 483 12.43 -16.56 -25.74
C HIS A 483 11.42 -17.67 -25.58
N LYS A 484 10.14 -17.39 -25.87
CA LYS A 484 9.10 -18.42 -25.93
C LYS A 484 9.16 -19.10 -27.31
N PRO A 485 9.38 -20.43 -27.37
CA PRO A 485 9.38 -21.16 -28.64
C PRO A 485 8.07 -20.95 -29.42
N VAL A 486 8.16 -21.05 -30.76
CA VAL A 486 7.01 -20.88 -31.69
C VAL A 486 6.13 -22.13 -31.70
#